data_AF-A0ABD3H1Q3-F1
#
_entry.id   AF-A0ABD3H1Q3-F1
#
_cell.length_a   1.000
_cell.length_b   1.000
_cell.length_c   1.000
_cell.angle_alpha   90.00
_cell.angle_beta   90.00
_cell.angle_gamma   90.00
#
_symmetry.space_group_name_H-M   'P 1'
#
loop_
_entity.id
_entity.type
_entity.pdbx_description
1 polymer ?
#
loop_
_entity_poly.entity_id
_entity_poly.type
_entity_poly.pdbx_seq_one_letter_code
_entity_poly.pdbx_strand_id
1 'polypeptide(L)'
;MISEVRTVTGKGGANEQLVPVYACQLIAEYLNGKDVGRLMEGLDDPWAHEHSRAAMTMLEQFLVNENTGERVEETRRSDKKFQIDPTKPLIPQVGYLGKDYEEWVHTPDLTIKNQRLLHSDFMELWWVSKVVFPNAVSQSVFGGGLLGYIFYDVQHYFLHFGNAFTEGLRDMKRYHLNHHFNVDTDGFGVTTKLWDWVFGTLPATSGSKVSKKL
;
A
#
# COMPACT_ATOMS: atom_id res chain seq x y z
N MET A 1 16.09 -41.40 -2.23
CA MET A 1 14.89 -41.46 -3.07
C MET A 1 14.02 -40.28 -2.70
N ILE A 2 14.19 -39.15 -3.41
CA ILE A 2 13.38 -37.94 -3.21
C ILE A 2 12.34 -37.96 -4.32
N SER A 3 11.06 -38.01 -3.96
CA SER A 3 9.94 -38.09 -4.90
C SER A 3 9.78 -36.78 -5.66
N GLU A 4 9.74 -36.89 -6.98
CA GLU A 4 9.50 -35.82 -7.95
C GLU A 4 8.23 -35.02 -7.63
N VAL A 5 8.35 -33.69 -7.50
CA VAL A 5 7.22 -32.78 -7.61
C VAL A 5 6.85 -32.69 -9.09
N ARG A 6 5.86 -33.48 -9.52
CA ARG A 6 5.30 -33.40 -10.87
C ARG A 6 4.49 -32.10 -11.02
N THR A 7 5.00 -31.18 -11.83
CA THR A 7 4.23 -30.05 -12.37
C THR A 7 3.17 -30.58 -13.33
N VAL A 8 1.89 -30.38 -12.99
CA VAL A 8 0.77 -30.61 -13.91
C VAL A 8 0.76 -29.47 -14.92
N THR A 9 1.31 -29.70 -16.12
CA THR A 9 1.14 -28.79 -17.25
C THR A 9 -0.21 -29.05 -17.91
N GLY A 10 -1.22 -28.26 -17.54
CA GLY A 10 -2.47 -28.14 -18.30
C GLY A 10 -2.25 -27.26 -19.53
N LYS A 11 -2.41 -27.83 -20.72
CA LYS A 11 -2.48 -27.07 -21.99
C LYS A 11 -3.90 -26.50 -22.13
N GLY A 12 -4.01 -25.18 -22.32
CA GLY A 12 -5.16 -24.58 -23.01
C GLY A 12 -5.57 -23.20 -22.51
N GLY A 13 -5.54 -22.21 -23.42
CA GLY A 13 -6.42 -21.04 -23.36
C GLY A 13 -5.85 -19.80 -22.67
N ALA A 14 -6.00 -18.65 -23.32
CA ALA A 14 -5.52 -17.35 -22.88
C ALA A 14 -6.16 -16.86 -21.56
N ASN A 15 -5.43 -16.01 -20.84
CA ASN A 15 -5.84 -15.21 -19.66
C ASN A 15 -6.12 -15.97 -18.36
N GLU A 16 -5.08 -16.50 -17.72
CA GLU A 16 -5.11 -16.77 -16.26
C GLU A 16 -4.11 -15.87 -15.52
N GLN A 17 -4.61 -15.21 -14.48
CA GLN A 17 -3.89 -14.35 -13.55
C GLN A 17 -2.76 -15.13 -12.85
N LEU A 18 -1.55 -15.11 -13.41
CA LEU A 18 -0.37 -15.84 -12.91
C LEU A 18 0.63 -14.97 -12.14
N VAL A 19 0.15 -14.02 -11.33
CA VAL A 19 1.04 -13.03 -10.68
C VAL A 19 1.60 -13.49 -9.31
N PRO A 20 0.85 -14.16 -8.41
CA PRO A 20 1.38 -14.53 -7.09
C PRO A 20 2.39 -15.68 -7.11
N VAL A 21 2.17 -16.69 -7.96
CA VAL A 21 3.01 -17.89 -8.01
C VAL A 21 4.41 -17.56 -8.55
N TYR A 22 4.49 -16.66 -9.53
CA TYR A 22 5.75 -16.29 -10.19
C TYR A 22 6.66 -15.46 -9.28
N ALA A 23 6.08 -14.55 -8.47
CA ALA A 23 6.84 -13.76 -7.51
C ALA A 23 7.48 -14.64 -6.42
N CYS A 24 6.73 -15.59 -5.87
CA CYS A 24 7.26 -16.54 -4.89
C CYS A 24 8.37 -17.43 -5.50
N GLN A 25 8.24 -17.83 -6.77
CA GLN A 25 9.26 -18.59 -7.48
C GLN A 25 10.55 -17.78 -7.67
N LEU A 26 10.45 -16.53 -8.14
CA LEU A 26 11.59 -15.63 -8.29
C LEU A 26 12.32 -15.37 -6.97
N ILE A 27 11.57 -15.18 -5.88
CA ILE A 27 12.15 -15.01 -4.53
C ILE A 27 12.86 -16.28 -4.10
N ALA A 28 12.25 -17.45 -4.28
CA ALA A 28 12.87 -18.73 -3.94
C ALA A 28 14.13 -19.01 -4.78
N GLU A 29 14.12 -18.68 -6.07
CA GLU A 29 15.29 -18.78 -6.95
C GLU A 29 16.41 -17.82 -6.53
N TYR A 30 16.07 -16.57 -6.21
CA TYR A 30 17.04 -15.55 -5.80
C TYR A 30 17.67 -15.86 -4.43
N LEU A 31 16.88 -16.42 -3.50
CA LEU A 31 17.32 -16.81 -2.16
C LEU A 31 17.92 -18.21 -2.10
N ASN A 32 17.90 -18.98 -3.19
CA ASN A 32 18.35 -20.37 -3.21
C ASN A 32 19.80 -20.52 -2.71
N GLY A 33 19.96 -21.09 -1.52
CA GLY A 33 21.25 -21.31 -0.88
C GLY A 33 21.94 -20.06 -0.31
N LYS A 34 21.29 -18.89 -0.31
CA LYS A 34 21.82 -17.68 0.35
C LYS A 34 21.50 -17.68 1.84
N ASP A 35 22.41 -17.13 2.63
CA ASP A 35 22.16 -16.86 4.04
C ASP A 35 21.23 -15.65 4.17
N VAL A 36 19.95 -15.93 4.46
CA VAL A 36 18.92 -14.89 4.60
C VAL A 36 19.24 -13.94 5.75
N GLY A 37 19.90 -14.40 6.83
CA GLY A 37 20.26 -13.58 7.97
C GLY A 37 21.25 -12.48 7.57
N ARG A 38 22.33 -12.86 6.89
CA ARG A 38 23.33 -11.91 6.38
C ARG A 38 22.76 -10.94 5.35
N LEU A 39 21.83 -11.41 4.52
CA LEU A 39 21.13 -10.57 3.55
C LEU A 39 20.25 -9.52 4.25
N MET A 40 19.56 -9.89 5.33
CA MET A 40 18.76 -8.96 6.13
C MET A 40 19.61 -7.96 6.93
N GLU A 41 20.81 -8.36 7.35
CA GLU A 41 21.81 -7.48 7.97
C GLU A 41 22.47 -6.52 6.96
N GLY A 42 22.19 -6.69 5.66
CA GLY A 42 22.71 -5.83 4.61
C GLY A 42 24.17 -6.11 4.22
N LEU A 43 24.69 -7.31 4.54
CA LEU A 43 26.11 -7.62 4.38
C LEU A 43 26.50 -8.15 2.99
N ASP A 44 25.54 -8.63 2.22
CA ASP A 44 25.81 -9.43 1.01
C ASP A 44 25.45 -8.72 -0.32
N ASP A 45 24.93 -7.49 -0.32
CA ASP A 45 24.64 -6.71 -1.55
C ASP A 45 25.00 -5.21 -1.40
N PRO A 46 25.58 -4.56 -2.41
CA PRO A 46 25.93 -3.13 -2.38
C PRO A 46 24.75 -2.18 -2.14
N TRP A 47 23.52 -2.62 -2.40
CA TRP A 47 22.28 -1.86 -2.19
C TRP A 47 21.46 -2.39 -1.02
N ALA A 48 21.95 -3.40 -0.28
CA ALA A 48 21.25 -3.87 0.90
C ALA A 48 21.41 -2.91 2.08
N HIS A 49 20.43 -2.95 2.96
CA HIS A 49 20.37 -2.13 4.16
C HIS A 49 20.01 -3.02 5.35
N GLU A 50 20.41 -2.58 6.54
CA GLU A 50 20.08 -3.27 7.78
C GLU A 50 18.56 -3.18 8.01
N HIS A 51 17.92 -4.34 8.12
CA HIS A 51 16.50 -4.41 8.41
C HIS A 51 16.25 -4.32 9.92
N SER A 52 15.10 -3.76 10.29
CA SER A 52 14.73 -3.62 11.71
C SER A 52 14.53 -4.97 12.40
N ARG A 53 14.66 -5.00 13.73
CA ARG A 53 14.38 -6.21 14.54
C ARG A 53 12.97 -6.77 14.30
N ALA A 54 12.00 -5.91 14.04
CA ALA A 54 10.63 -6.31 13.71
C ALA A 54 10.55 -7.10 12.40
N ALA A 55 11.34 -6.71 11.38
CA ALA A 55 11.44 -7.46 10.13
C ALA A 55 12.08 -8.84 10.32
N MET A 56 13.09 -8.95 11.20
CA MET A 56 13.65 -10.25 11.60
C MET A 56 12.62 -11.13 12.31
N THR A 57 11.81 -10.56 13.22
CA THR A 57 10.71 -11.28 13.87
C THR A 57 9.69 -11.80 12.86
N MET A 58 9.45 -11.10 11.75
CA MET A 58 8.55 -11.61 10.70
C MET A 58 9.05 -12.90 10.05
N LEU A 59 10.37 -13.15 10.04
CA LEU A 59 10.92 -14.38 9.49
C LEU A 59 10.75 -15.59 10.41
N GLU A 60 10.46 -15.39 11.70
CA GLU A 60 10.31 -16.48 12.68
C GLU A 60 9.24 -17.50 12.23
N GLN A 61 8.16 -17.02 11.59
CA GLN A 61 7.09 -17.89 11.06
C GLN A 61 7.55 -18.86 9.95
N PHE A 62 8.70 -18.60 9.32
CA PHE A 62 9.27 -19.39 8.24
C PHE A 62 10.47 -20.24 8.70
N LEU A 63 10.82 -20.19 9.98
CA LEU A 63 11.90 -21.02 10.52
C LEU A 63 11.52 -22.50 10.44
N VAL A 64 12.44 -23.28 9.87
CA VAL A 64 12.34 -24.73 9.75
C VAL A 64 13.55 -25.32 10.47
N ASN A 65 13.31 -26.35 11.27
CA ASN A 65 14.39 -27.08 11.93
C ASN A 65 15.16 -27.86 10.86
N GLU A 66 16.46 -27.59 10.73
CA GLU A 66 17.32 -28.22 9.72
C GLU A 66 17.40 -29.75 9.85
N ASN A 67 17.26 -30.27 11.07
CA ASN A 67 17.39 -31.71 11.35
C ASN A 67 16.08 -32.48 11.17
N THR A 68 14.94 -31.86 11.48
CA THR A 68 13.62 -32.53 11.41
C THR A 68 12.81 -32.12 10.19
N GLY A 69 13.15 -31.01 9.52
CA GLY A 69 12.39 -30.44 8.41
C GLY A 69 11.02 -29.89 8.83
N GLU A 70 10.71 -29.91 10.12
CA GLU A 70 9.46 -29.39 10.66
C GLU A 70 9.56 -27.88 10.87
N ARG A 71 8.45 -27.17 10.61
CA ARG A 71 8.35 -25.77 10.96
C ARG A 71 8.50 -25.64 12.48
N VAL A 72 9.35 -24.73 12.92
CA VAL A 72 9.47 -24.42 14.34
C VAL A 72 8.12 -23.86 14.79
N GLU A 73 7.41 -24.59 15.67
CA GLU A 73 6.22 -24.05 16.30
C GLU A 73 6.60 -22.76 17.03
N GLU A 74 5.83 -21.70 16.79
CA GLU A 74 6.02 -20.35 17.31
C GLU A 74 5.95 -20.36 18.85
N THR A 75 7.02 -20.81 19.50
CA THR A 75 7.06 -21.08 20.94
C THR A 75 7.45 -19.85 21.75
N ARG A 76 7.78 -18.75 21.09
CA ARG A 76 7.83 -17.44 21.75
C ARG A 76 6.51 -16.74 21.53
N ARG A 77 5.59 -17.03 22.46
CA ARG A 77 4.57 -16.06 22.87
C ARG A 77 5.34 -14.76 23.16
N SER A 78 5.43 -13.88 22.16
CA SER A 78 6.03 -12.57 22.35
C SER A 78 5.37 -11.97 23.59
N ASP A 79 6.19 -11.53 24.54
CA ASP A 79 5.76 -10.70 25.67
C ASP A 79 5.31 -9.34 25.11
N LYS A 80 4.38 -9.34 24.15
CA LYS A 80 3.70 -8.16 23.65
C LYS A 80 2.93 -7.61 24.83
N LYS A 81 3.46 -6.49 25.35
CA LYS A 81 2.86 -5.66 26.40
C LYS A 81 1.39 -5.32 26.09
N PHE A 82 1.00 -5.35 24.81
CA PHE A 82 -0.37 -5.15 24.35
C PHE A 82 -0.76 -6.16 23.26
N GLN A 83 -1.77 -6.99 23.54
CA GLN A 83 -2.38 -7.89 22.57
C GLN A 83 -3.70 -7.25 22.09
N ILE A 84 -3.78 -6.92 20.81
CA ILE A 84 -5.03 -6.52 20.18
C ILE A 84 -5.87 -7.76 19.94
N ASP A 85 -7.15 -7.70 20.29
CA ASP A 85 -8.09 -8.79 20.07
C ASP A 85 -8.48 -8.82 18.58
N PRO A 86 -8.07 -9.87 17.83
CA PRO A 86 -8.33 -9.95 16.39
C PRO A 86 -9.81 -10.15 16.07
N THR A 87 -10.64 -10.51 17.05
CA THR A 87 -12.09 -10.70 16.88
C THR A 87 -12.86 -9.38 17.00
N LYS A 88 -12.20 -8.31 17.44
CA LYS A 88 -12.80 -6.99 17.68
C LYS A 88 -12.31 -5.96 16.64
N PRO A 89 -13.09 -4.88 16.40
CA PRO A 89 -12.69 -3.84 15.47
C PRO A 89 -11.42 -3.13 15.91
N LEU A 90 -10.56 -2.81 14.95
CA LEU A 90 -9.22 -2.28 15.20
C LEU A 90 -9.23 -0.83 15.66
N ILE A 91 -10.02 0.05 15.03
CA ILE A 91 -9.94 1.50 15.28
C ILE A 91 -10.22 1.85 16.75
N PRO A 92 -11.27 1.31 17.41
CA PRO A 92 -11.46 1.56 18.84
C PRO A 92 -10.28 1.07 19.67
N GLN A 93 -9.74 -0.11 19.37
CA GLN A 93 -8.62 -0.69 20.11
C GLN A 93 -7.37 0.18 19.96
N VAL A 94 -7.02 0.57 18.74
CA VAL A 94 -5.88 1.44 18.41
C VAL A 94 -6.02 2.83 19.02
N GLY A 95 -7.22 3.39 19.02
CA GLY A 95 -7.50 4.69 19.65
C GLY A 95 -7.19 4.72 21.15
N TYR A 96 -7.25 3.58 21.85
CA TYR A 96 -6.92 3.47 23.27
C TYR A 96 -5.42 3.20 23.56
N LEU A 97 -4.58 2.96 22.54
CA LEU A 97 -3.13 2.72 22.77
C LEU A 97 -2.36 3.97 23.21
N GLY A 98 -2.79 5.17 22.79
CA GLY A 98 -2.15 6.43 23.17
C GLY A 98 -0.64 6.43 22.92
N LYS A 99 0.14 6.58 24.00
CA LYS A 99 1.62 6.64 23.96
C LYS A 99 2.30 5.35 23.50
N ASP A 100 1.62 4.22 23.62
CA ASP A 100 2.14 2.90 23.24
C ASP A 100 1.84 2.59 21.76
N TYR A 101 1.16 3.49 21.02
CA TYR A 101 0.86 3.36 19.59
C TYR A 101 2.11 3.21 18.73
N GLU A 102 3.11 4.05 18.95
CA GLU A 102 4.35 4.04 18.17
C GLU A 102 5.11 2.73 18.33
N GLU A 103 5.17 2.17 19.54
CA GLU A 103 5.80 0.86 19.74
C GLU A 103 4.98 -0.25 19.09
N TRP A 104 3.65 -0.21 19.25
CA TRP A 104 2.75 -1.23 18.71
C TRP A 104 2.73 -1.29 17.18
N VAL A 105 2.64 -0.13 16.49
CA VAL A 105 2.52 -0.08 15.02
C VAL A 105 3.78 -0.61 14.32
N HIS A 106 4.93 -0.54 14.98
CA HIS A 106 6.20 -1.09 14.49
C HIS A 106 6.44 -2.55 14.89
N THR A 107 5.56 -3.16 15.68
CA THR A 107 5.60 -4.59 16.02
C THR A 107 4.56 -5.37 15.23
N PRO A 108 4.94 -6.05 14.14
CA PRO A 108 3.98 -6.76 13.32
C PRO A 108 3.34 -7.92 14.09
N ASP A 109 2.02 -8.05 13.99
CA ASP A 109 1.29 -9.20 14.47
C ASP A 109 0.76 -10.02 13.30
N LEU A 110 1.49 -11.10 13.01
CA LEU A 110 1.23 -11.97 11.88
C LEU A 110 0.17 -13.04 12.20
N THR A 111 -0.25 -13.14 13.47
CA THR A 111 -1.31 -14.07 13.90
C THR A 111 -2.70 -13.55 13.57
N ILE A 112 -2.83 -12.24 13.33
CA ILE A 112 -4.09 -11.55 13.05
C ILE A 112 -4.50 -11.80 11.60
N LYS A 113 -5.51 -12.65 11.40
CA LYS A 113 -6.15 -12.88 10.09
C LYS A 113 -7.56 -12.29 10.09
N ASN A 114 -7.95 -11.57 9.03
CA ASN A 114 -9.27 -10.97 8.83
C ASN A 114 -9.69 -9.93 9.88
N GLN A 115 -8.80 -9.01 10.23
CA GLN A 115 -9.09 -7.95 11.19
C GLN A 115 -10.04 -6.90 10.62
N ARG A 116 -11.15 -6.68 11.32
CA ARG A 116 -12.11 -5.64 10.97
C ARG A 116 -11.60 -4.28 11.41
N LEU A 117 -11.76 -3.25 10.58
CA LEU A 117 -11.38 -1.88 10.94
C LEU A 117 -12.41 -1.23 11.86
N LEU A 118 -13.70 -1.43 11.57
CA LEU A 118 -14.83 -0.81 12.26
C LEU A 118 -15.79 -1.86 12.81
N HIS A 119 -16.56 -1.49 13.84
CA HIS A 119 -17.50 -2.39 14.51
C HIS A 119 -18.70 -2.75 13.62
N SER A 120 -19.03 -1.88 12.67
CA SER A 120 -20.23 -2.00 11.84
C SER A 120 -19.87 -2.39 10.42
N ASP A 121 -20.55 -3.41 9.90
CA ASP A 121 -20.48 -3.79 8.49
C ASP A 121 -20.84 -2.60 7.60
N PHE A 122 -21.80 -1.77 8.05
CA PHE A 122 -22.29 -0.57 7.37
C PHE A 122 -21.21 0.45 7.01
N MET A 123 -20.18 0.58 7.85
CA MET A 123 -19.12 1.59 7.68
C MET A 123 -17.88 1.05 6.97
N GLU A 124 -17.82 -0.26 6.72
CA GLU A 124 -16.77 -0.79 5.85
C GLU A 124 -17.00 -0.26 4.43
N LEU A 125 -15.99 0.41 3.85
CA LEU A 125 -16.05 1.33 2.69
C LEU A 125 -16.95 0.87 1.52
N TRP A 126 -17.02 -0.43 1.28
CA TRP A 126 -17.91 -1.05 0.29
C TRP A 126 -19.40 -0.81 0.54
N TRP A 127 -19.85 -0.87 1.78
CA TRP A 127 -21.26 -0.73 2.16
C TRP A 127 -21.80 0.68 1.95
N VAL A 128 -20.97 1.70 2.13
CA VAL A 128 -21.33 3.09 1.81
C VAL A 128 -21.77 3.21 0.35
N SER A 129 -21.07 2.54 -0.57
CA SER A 129 -21.44 2.56 -1.99
C SER A 129 -22.81 1.92 -2.26
N LYS A 130 -23.19 0.88 -1.50
CA LYS A 130 -24.49 0.20 -1.64
C LYS A 130 -25.67 1.00 -1.10
N VAL A 131 -25.40 1.89 -0.13
CA VAL A 131 -26.43 2.73 0.50
C VAL A 131 -26.73 3.94 -0.36
N VAL A 132 -25.69 4.53 -0.97
CA VAL A 132 -25.83 5.74 -1.78
C VAL A 132 -26.32 5.43 -3.20
N PHE A 133 -25.92 4.28 -3.76
CA PHE A 133 -26.21 3.92 -5.14
C PHE A 133 -27.05 2.65 -5.26
N PRO A 134 -27.93 2.53 -6.28
CA PRO A 134 -28.65 1.29 -6.55
C PRO A 134 -27.71 0.09 -6.70
N ASN A 135 -28.16 -1.09 -6.25
CA ASN A 135 -27.36 -2.33 -6.27
C ASN A 135 -26.74 -2.64 -7.65
N ALA A 136 -27.45 -2.31 -8.74
CA ALA A 136 -27.00 -2.55 -10.10
C ALA A 136 -25.72 -1.76 -10.47
N VAL A 137 -25.47 -0.61 -9.85
CA VAL A 137 -24.34 0.27 -10.19
C VAL A 137 -23.35 0.44 -9.04
N SER A 138 -23.74 0.13 -7.80
CA SER A 138 -22.87 0.29 -6.61
C SER A 138 -21.50 -0.36 -6.78
N GLN A 139 -21.43 -1.57 -7.36
CA GLN A 139 -20.17 -2.27 -7.56
C GLN A 139 -19.25 -1.53 -8.53
N SER A 140 -19.81 -1.04 -9.63
CA SER A 140 -19.09 -0.28 -10.66
C SER A 140 -18.64 1.08 -10.15
N VAL A 141 -19.49 1.78 -9.36
CA VAL A 141 -19.11 3.07 -8.76
C VAL A 141 -17.98 2.88 -7.77
N PHE A 142 -18.05 1.87 -6.90
CA PHE A 142 -16.97 1.59 -5.95
C PHE A 142 -15.67 1.21 -6.66
N GLY A 143 -15.73 0.26 -7.62
CA GLY A 143 -14.56 -0.16 -8.38
C GLY A 143 -13.95 0.98 -9.21
N GLY A 144 -14.79 1.79 -9.87
CA GLY A 144 -14.36 2.96 -10.62
C GLY A 144 -13.78 4.07 -9.74
N GLY A 145 -14.36 4.29 -8.56
CA GLY A 145 -13.85 5.23 -7.57
C GLY A 145 -12.46 4.81 -7.05
N LEU A 146 -12.30 3.53 -6.70
CA LEU A 146 -11.01 2.99 -6.27
C LEU A 146 -9.95 3.08 -7.38
N LEU A 147 -10.33 2.72 -8.61
CA LEU A 147 -9.44 2.86 -9.78
C LEU A 147 -9.04 4.32 -10.00
N GLY A 148 -9.99 5.26 -9.89
CA GLY A 148 -9.73 6.69 -9.99
C GLY A 148 -8.79 7.21 -8.91
N TYR A 149 -8.93 6.71 -7.67
CA TYR A 149 -8.02 7.03 -6.56
C TYR A 149 -6.59 6.52 -6.82
N ILE A 150 -6.44 5.28 -7.29
CA ILE A 150 -5.12 4.74 -7.66
C ILE A 150 -4.50 5.58 -8.79
N PHE A 151 -5.29 5.95 -9.80
CA PHE A 151 -4.81 6.80 -10.89
C PHE A 151 -4.36 8.18 -10.38
N TYR A 152 -5.12 8.76 -9.44
CA TYR A 152 -4.74 9.99 -8.74
C TYR A 152 -3.39 9.85 -8.03
N ASP A 153 -3.19 8.82 -7.22
CA ASP A 153 -1.95 8.62 -6.46
C ASP A 153 -0.74 8.39 -7.37
N VAL A 154 -0.89 7.56 -8.41
CA VAL A 154 0.18 7.31 -9.39
C VAL A 154 0.53 8.59 -10.14
N GLN A 155 -0.46 9.38 -10.56
CA GLN A 155 -0.21 10.65 -11.22
C GLN A 155 0.46 11.64 -10.25
N HIS A 156 -0.02 11.75 -9.02
CA HIS A 156 0.57 12.61 -7.99
C HIS A 156 2.05 12.30 -7.79
N TYR A 157 2.37 11.03 -7.58
CA TYR A 157 3.74 10.54 -7.49
C TYR A 157 4.57 10.92 -8.73
N PHE A 158 4.01 10.70 -9.92
CA PHE A 158 4.66 11.04 -11.18
C PHE A 158 4.91 12.56 -11.33
N LEU A 159 3.97 13.41 -10.90
CA LEU A 159 4.15 14.87 -10.97
C LEU A 159 5.30 15.33 -10.07
N HIS A 160 5.50 14.70 -8.90
CA HIS A 160 6.67 14.99 -8.06
C HIS A 160 7.97 14.45 -8.67
N PHE A 161 8.03 13.16 -9.00
CA PHE A 161 9.31 12.48 -9.24
C PHE A 161 9.60 12.13 -10.70
N GLY A 162 8.57 12.04 -11.55
CA GLY A 162 8.68 11.61 -12.95
C GLY A 162 9.11 12.70 -13.92
N ASN A 163 9.65 12.31 -15.08
CA ASN A 163 9.93 13.22 -16.18
C ASN A 163 8.72 13.30 -17.12
N ALA A 164 8.00 14.41 -17.08
CA ALA A 164 6.83 14.62 -17.91
C ALA A 164 7.19 14.65 -19.41
N PHE A 165 6.67 13.67 -20.16
CA PHE A 165 7.03 13.41 -21.56
C PHE A 165 6.08 14.06 -22.58
N THR A 166 4.89 14.50 -22.15
CA THR A 166 3.95 15.27 -22.98
C THR A 166 3.82 16.71 -22.49
N GLU A 167 3.39 17.61 -23.35
CA GLU A 167 3.15 19.02 -22.98
C GLU A 167 2.08 19.15 -21.89
N GLY A 168 0.99 18.37 -21.97
CA GLY A 168 -0.07 18.38 -20.95
C GLY A 168 0.43 17.92 -19.57
N LEU A 169 1.25 16.87 -19.51
CA LEU A 169 1.84 16.43 -18.24
C LEU A 169 2.86 17.44 -17.71
N ARG A 170 3.61 18.13 -18.59
CA ARG A 170 4.54 19.19 -18.19
C ARG A 170 3.79 20.39 -17.61
N ASP A 171 2.64 20.74 -18.19
CA ASP A 171 1.76 21.77 -17.67
C ASP A 171 1.18 21.38 -16.29
N MET A 172 0.65 20.17 -16.15
CA MET A 172 0.16 19.67 -14.86
C MET A 172 1.27 19.57 -13.80
N LYS A 173 2.49 19.18 -14.20
CA LYS A 173 3.65 19.16 -13.28
C LYS A 173 3.99 20.55 -12.79
N ARG A 174 4.06 21.55 -13.68
CA ARG A 174 4.28 22.95 -13.27
C ARG A 174 3.17 23.47 -12.37
N TYR A 175 1.92 23.15 -12.71
CA TYR A 175 0.75 23.51 -11.92
C TYR A 175 0.80 22.96 -10.50
N HIS A 176 1.02 21.65 -10.36
CA HIS A 176 1.08 20.96 -9.07
C HIS A 176 2.30 21.38 -8.23
N LEU A 177 3.47 21.56 -8.85
CA LEU A 177 4.63 22.08 -8.15
C LEU A 177 4.45 23.55 -7.75
N ASN A 178 3.71 24.35 -8.53
CA ASN A 178 3.38 25.73 -8.15
C ASN A 178 2.47 25.78 -6.91
N HIS A 179 1.54 24.84 -6.77
CA HIS A 179 0.75 24.68 -5.54
C HIS A 179 1.65 24.44 -4.32
N HIS A 180 2.60 23.49 -4.42
CA HIS A 180 3.49 23.17 -3.30
C HIS A 180 4.53 24.25 -2.97
N PHE A 181 5.03 24.99 -3.97
CA PHE A 181 6.17 25.90 -3.77
C PHE A 181 5.83 27.39 -3.77
N ASN A 182 4.71 27.80 -4.37
CA ASN A 182 4.37 29.21 -4.54
C ASN A 182 3.03 29.59 -3.91
N VAL A 183 1.96 28.82 -4.14
CA VAL A 183 0.59 29.17 -3.72
C VAL A 183 -0.16 27.93 -3.23
N ASP A 184 -0.07 27.64 -1.94
CA ASP A 184 -0.70 26.48 -1.30
C ASP A 184 -2.22 26.64 -1.07
N THR A 185 -2.73 27.85 -1.22
CA THR A 185 -4.16 28.17 -1.09
C THR A 185 -4.97 27.98 -2.37
N ASP A 186 -4.30 27.72 -3.50
CA ASP A 186 -4.91 27.54 -4.83
C ASP A 186 -4.32 26.32 -5.54
N GLY A 187 -5.00 25.81 -6.55
CA GLY A 187 -4.47 24.77 -7.43
C GLY A 187 -4.51 23.36 -6.85
N PHE A 188 -5.67 22.95 -6.33
CA PHE A 188 -5.84 21.66 -5.63
C PHE A 188 -5.92 20.46 -6.59
N GLY A 189 -6.19 20.68 -7.86
CA GLY A 189 -6.37 19.66 -8.88
C GLY A 189 -5.07 18.97 -9.29
N VAL A 190 -4.94 17.68 -8.96
CA VAL A 190 -3.74 16.88 -9.31
C VAL A 190 -3.91 16.12 -10.63
N THR A 191 -5.10 15.55 -10.86
CA THR A 191 -5.41 14.80 -12.08
C THR A 191 -5.81 15.73 -13.23
N THR A 192 -6.63 16.73 -12.93
CA THR A 192 -7.13 17.75 -13.86
C THR A 192 -7.37 19.06 -13.11
N LYS A 193 -7.42 20.17 -13.85
CA LYS A 193 -7.76 21.50 -13.32
C LYS A 193 -9.26 21.79 -13.28
N LEU A 194 -10.10 20.78 -13.62
CA LEU A 194 -11.53 20.97 -13.84
C LEU A 194 -12.21 21.55 -12.61
N TRP A 195 -11.96 20.95 -11.44
CA TRP A 195 -12.59 21.39 -10.20
C TRP A 195 -12.07 22.74 -9.72
N ASP A 196 -10.80 23.08 -9.97
CA ASP A 196 -10.30 24.42 -9.66
C ASP A 196 -10.95 25.50 -10.53
N TRP A 197 -11.30 25.18 -11.78
CA TRP A 197 -12.09 26.09 -12.61
C TRP A 197 -13.53 26.23 -12.09
N VAL A 198 -14.18 25.13 -11.70
CA VAL A 198 -15.55 25.12 -11.16
C VAL A 198 -15.66 25.93 -9.86
N PHE A 199 -14.67 25.79 -8.97
CA PHE A 199 -14.68 26.43 -7.65
C PHE A 199 -13.87 27.73 -7.58
N GLY A 200 -13.25 28.15 -8.68
CA GLY A 200 -12.51 29.41 -8.76
C GLY A 200 -11.18 29.42 -8.00
N THR A 201 -10.55 28.27 -7.82
CA THR A 201 -9.27 28.06 -7.11
C THR A 201 -8.10 27.88 -8.08
N LEU A 202 -8.19 28.44 -9.28
CA LEU A 202 -7.06 28.43 -10.22
C LEU A 202 -5.99 29.43 -9.76
N PRO A 203 -4.72 29.02 -9.65
CA PRO A 203 -3.63 29.92 -9.29
C PRO A 203 -3.51 31.04 -10.32
N ALA A 204 -3.35 32.27 -9.84
CA ALA A 204 -3.19 33.44 -10.71
C ALA A 204 -1.96 33.23 -11.61
N THR A 205 -2.18 33.19 -12.93
CA THR A 205 -1.07 33.28 -13.87
C THR A 205 -0.40 34.65 -13.69
N SER A 206 0.91 34.72 -13.88
CA SER A 206 1.75 35.91 -13.69
C SER A 206 1.45 37.09 -14.64
N GLY A 207 0.20 37.26 -15.10
CA GLY A 207 -0.26 38.30 -16.00
C GLY A 207 -1.60 38.97 -15.63
N SER A 208 -2.35 38.53 -14.62
CA SER A 208 -3.62 39.18 -14.24
C SER A 208 -3.48 40.02 -12.96
N LYS A 209 -2.75 41.14 -13.05
CA LYS A 209 -3.02 42.26 -12.14
C LYS A 209 -4.41 42.81 -12.47
N VAL A 210 -5.43 42.30 -11.80
CA VAL A 210 -6.78 42.86 -11.85
C VAL A 210 -6.72 44.26 -11.24
N SER A 211 -6.96 45.25 -12.10
CA SER A 211 -7.15 46.65 -11.73
C SER A 211 -8.22 46.75 -10.64
N LYS A 212 -7.81 47.16 -9.43
CA LYS A 212 -8.75 47.64 -8.41
C LYS A 212 -9.41 48.90 -8.98
N LYS A 213 -10.69 48.81 -9.31
CA LYS A 213 -11.53 49.99 -9.55
C LYS A 213 -11.54 50.83 -8.26
N LEU A 214 -11.09 52.08 -8.39
CA LEU A 214 -11.45 53.20 -7.53
C LEU A 214 -12.93 53.54 -7.71
#